data_AF-A0A3C1J9J9-F1
#
_entry.id   AF-A0A3C1J9J9-F1
#
_cell.length_a   1.000
_cell.length_b   1.000
_cell.length_c   1.000
_cell.angle_alpha   90.00
_cell.angle_beta   90.00
_cell.angle_gamma   90.00
#
_symmetry.space_group_name_H-M   'P 1'
#
loop_
_entity.id
_entity.type
_entity.pdbx_description
1 polymer ?
#
loop_
_entity_poly.entity_id
_entity_poly.type
_entity_poly.pdbx_seq_one_letter_code
_entity_poly.pdbx_strand_id
1 'polypeptide(L)'
;MLKKIPLIVFPVLTSLLLVLAYPKFDMGWLAWGALAPLSYYLLQVRSFRAAALGGLGCGFLFYLGILYWIYPTMRSGGVGPAV
;
A
#
# COMPACT_ATOMS: atom_id res chain seq x y z
N MET A 1 1.95 29.94 -9.41
CA MET A 1 1.91 28.72 -10.27
C MET A 1 1.89 27.49 -9.38
N LEU A 2 0.73 26.87 -9.18
CA LEU A 2 0.61 25.63 -8.39
C LEU A 2 1.30 24.48 -9.18
N LYS A 3 2.32 23.84 -8.59
CA LYS A 3 2.93 22.63 -9.18
C LYS A 3 1.86 21.54 -9.25
N LYS A 4 1.65 20.95 -10.44
CA LYS A 4 0.73 19.81 -10.60
C LYS A 4 1.27 18.62 -9.78
N ILE A 5 0.46 18.10 -8.86
CA ILE A 5 0.79 16.91 -8.08
C ILE A 5 0.77 15.70 -9.03
N PRO A 6 1.82 14.85 -9.04
CA PRO A 6 1.83 13.68 -9.91
C PRO A 6 0.82 12.64 -9.42
N LEU A 7 0.09 12.03 -10.36
CA LEU A 7 -0.98 11.06 -10.05
C LEU A 7 -0.49 9.84 -9.24
N ILE A 8 0.78 9.48 -9.32
CA ILE A 8 1.35 8.35 -8.58
C ILE A 8 1.33 8.54 -7.05
N VAL A 9 1.13 9.77 -6.56
CA VAL A 9 1.01 10.06 -5.13
C VAL A 9 -0.23 9.41 -4.53
N PHE A 10 -1.31 9.27 -5.29
CA PHE A 10 -2.56 8.74 -4.76
C PHE A 10 -2.50 7.24 -4.41
N PRO A 11 -1.95 6.33 -5.26
CA PRO A 11 -1.66 4.96 -4.87
C PRO A 11 -0.79 4.84 -3.62
N VAL A 12 0.27 5.65 -3.51
CA VAL A 12 1.17 5.65 -2.34
C VAL A 12 0.42 6.10 -1.08
N LEU A 13 -0.43 7.11 -1.21
CA LEU A 13 -1.28 7.58 -0.10
C LEU A 13 -2.23 6.47 0.37
N THR A 14 -2.89 5.75 -0.54
CA THR A 14 -3.71 4.57 -0.16
C THR A 14 -2.88 3.54 0.61
N SER A 15 -1.68 3.20 0.14
CA SER A 15 -0.80 2.26 0.86
C SER A 15 -0.50 2.72 2.28
N LEU A 16 -0.17 4.00 2.47
CA LEU A 16 0.12 4.56 3.80
C LEU A 16 -1.09 4.54 4.72
N LEU A 17 -2.27 4.96 4.21
CA LEU A 17 -3.51 4.94 4.98
C LEU A 17 -3.88 3.52 5.43
N LEU A 18 -3.70 2.54 4.54
CA LEU A 18 -3.91 1.14 4.89
C LEU A 18 -2.88 0.63 5.91
N VAL A 19 -1.59 0.97 5.79
CA VAL A 19 -0.59 0.58 6.80
C VAL A 19 -0.96 1.12 8.18
N LEU A 20 -1.40 2.37 8.27
CA LEU A 20 -1.81 3.00 9.53
C LEU A 20 -3.11 2.40 10.09
N ALA A 21 -3.96 1.82 9.26
CA ALA A 21 -5.20 1.18 9.72
C ALA A 21 -4.99 -0.17 10.42
N TYR A 22 -3.80 -0.76 10.31
CA TYR A 22 -3.52 -2.13 10.77
C TYR A 22 -2.87 -2.17 12.17
N PRO A 23 -2.81 -3.35 12.82
CA PRO A 23 -2.70 -3.50 14.28
C PRO A 23 -1.53 -2.79 14.98
N LYS A 24 -0.45 -2.47 14.26
CA LYS A 24 0.68 -1.75 14.86
C LYS A 24 0.34 -0.29 15.20
N PHE A 25 -0.51 0.34 14.39
CA PHE A 25 -0.89 1.75 14.52
C PHE A 25 -2.34 1.92 14.96
N ASP A 26 -3.19 0.92 14.73
CA ASP A 26 -4.55 0.81 15.26
C ASP A 26 -5.49 1.97 14.85
N MET A 27 -5.22 2.63 13.72
CA MET A 27 -6.09 3.68 13.17
C MET A 27 -7.15 3.08 12.25
N GLY A 28 -7.87 2.05 12.71
CA GLY A 28 -8.80 1.26 11.88
C GLY A 28 -9.86 2.09 11.15
N TRP A 29 -10.22 3.26 11.69
CA TRP A 29 -11.12 4.21 11.05
C TRP A 29 -10.63 4.73 9.69
N LEU A 30 -9.32 4.72 9.43
CA LEU A 30 -8.75 5.10 8.13
C LEU A 30 -9.16 4.13 7.01
N ALA A 31 -9.42 2.86 7.32
CA ALA A 31 -9.74 1.83 6.33
C ALA A 31 -11.01 2.17 5.51
N TRP A 32 -11.98 2.86 6.12
CA TRP A 32 -13.22 3.28 5.46
C TRP A 32 -12.96 4.17 4.24
N GLY A 33 -11.94 5.04 4.31
CA GLY A 33 -11.60 6.00 3.26
C GLY A 33 -10.30 5.70 2.51
N ALA A 34 -9.52 4.71 2.96
CA ALA A 34 -8.16 4.49 2.47
C ALA A 34 -8.09 4.16 0.97
N LEU A 35 -9.14 3.57 0.38
CA LEU A 35 -9.20 3.27 -1.05
C LEU A 35 -9.56 4.47 -1.93
N ALA A 36 -10.06 5.58 -1.37
CA ALA A 36 -10.49 6.73 -2.15
C ALA A 36 -9.38 7.34 -3.04
N PRO A 37 -8.13 7.51 -2.56
CA PRO A 37 -7.02 7.96 -3.40
C PRO A 37 -6.73 7.01 -4.58
N LEU A 38 -6.64 5.70 -4.34
CA LEU A 38 -6.44 4.72 -5.40
C LEU A 38 -7.60 4.76 -6.42
N SER A 39 -8.84 4.86 -5.97
CA SER A 39 -9.99 5.01 -6.87
C SER A 39 -9.88 6.28 -7.72
N TYR A 40 -9.49 7.41 -7.14
CA TYR A 40 -9.23 8.64 -7.89
C TYR A 40 -8.14 8.44 -8.96
N TYR A 41 -7.02 7.79 -8.61
CA TYR A 41 -5.96 7.46 -9.57
C TYR A 41 -6.49 6.64 -10.75
N LEU A 42 -7.23 5.57 -10.46
CA LEU A 42 -7.75 4.66 -11.48
C LEU A 42 -8.74 5.35 -12.43
N LEU A 43 -9.50 6.32 -11.94
CA LEU A 43 -10.43 7.11 -12.76
C LEU A 43 -9.72 8.15 -13.64
N GLN A 44 -8.49 8.56 -13.31
CA GLN A 44 -7.74 9.57 -14.06
C GLN A 44 -6.80 8.99 -15.12
N VAL A 45 -6.26 7.78 -14.89
CA VAL A 45 -5.33 7.16 -15.83
C VAL A 45 -6.05 6.64 -17.07
N ARG A 46 -5.48 6.87 -18.25
CA ARG A 46 -6.07 6.47 -19.54
C ARG A 46 -5.53 5.15 -20.10
N SER A 47 -4.53 4.56 -19.44
CA SER A 47 -3.87 3.35 -19.91
C SER A 47 -4.10 2.20 -18.93
N PHE A 48 -4.49 1.04 -19.45
CA PHE A 48 -4.58 -0.20 -18.68
C PHE A 48 -3.27 -0.53 -17.97
N ARG A 49 -2.13 -0.32 -18.65
CA ARG A 49 -0.80 -0.56 -18.06
C ARG A 49 -0.55 0.35 -16.85
N ALA A 50 -0.96 1.61 -16.93
CA ALA A 50 -0.83 2.55 -15.82
C ALA A 50 -1.74 2.18 -14.64
N ALA A 51 -2.99 1.77 -14.93
CA ALA A 51 -3.91 1.27 -13.91
C ALA A 51 -3.36 0.02 -13.21
N ALA A 52 -2.88 -0.97 -13.97
CA ALA A 52 -2.32 -2.21 -13.46
C ALA A 52 -1.06 -1.96 -12.61
N LEU A 53 -0.10 -1.18 -13.11
CA LEU A 53 1.13 -0.89 -12.37
C LEU A 53 0.87 -0.04 -11.12
N GLY A 54 -0.07 0.92 -11.19
CA GLY A 54 -0.43 1.74 -10.03
C GLY A 54 -1.15 0.94 -8.93
N GLY A 55 -2.08 0.05 -9.31
CA GLY A 55 -2.74 -0.86 -8.39
C GLY A 55 -1.78 -1.88 -7.78
N LEU A 56 -0.93 -2.49 -8.61
CA LEU A 56 0.09 -3.44 -8.14
C LEU A 56 1.10 -2.76 -7.21
N GLY A 57 1.57 -1.56 -7.56
CA GLY A 57 2.45 -0.76 -6.70
C GLY A 57 1.80 -0.38 -5.38
N CYS A 58 0.52 0.00 -5.39
CA CYS A 58 -0.25 0.26 -4.18
C CYS A 58 -0.30 -0.96 -3.26
N GLY A 59 -0.68 -2.12 -3.80
CA GLY A 59 -0.75 -3.37 -3.05
C GLY A 59 0.62 -3.80 -2.53
N PHE A 60 1.64 -3.74 -3.37
CA PHE A 60 3.01 -4.08 -3.00
C PHE A 60 3.51 -3.24 -1.83
N LEU A 61 3.37 -1.92 -1.87
CA LEU A 61 3.78 -1.02 -0.78
C LEU A 61 2.99 -1.26 0.50
N PHE A 62 1.67 -1.49 0.40
CA PHE A 62 0.85 -1.83 1.54
C PHE A 62 1.31 -3.13 2.20
N TYR A 63 1.45 -4.22 1.43
CA TYR A 63 1.90 -5.51 1.94
C TYR A 63 3.34 -5.48 2.47
N LEU A 64 4.23 -4.70 1.86
CA LEU A 64 5.57 -4.48 2.41
C LEU A 64 5.52 -3.87 3.80
N GLY A 65 4.57 -2.95 4.04
CA GLY A 65 4.37 -2.30 5.34
C GLY A 65 3.68 -3.18 6.38
N ILE A 66 2.81 -4.13 5.99
CA ILE A 66 2.07 -4.97 6.94
C ILE A 66 2.63 -6.37 7.15
N LEU A 67 3.43 -6.91 6.23
CA LEU A 67 3.97 -8.28 6.32
C LEU A 67 5.32 -8.37 7.04
N TYR A 68 5.73 -7.32 7.76
CA TYR A 68 6.97 -7.31 8.55
C TYR A 68 7.06 -8.44 9.58
N TRP A 69 5.91 -8.97 10.01
CA TRP A 69 5.80 -10.05 10.99
C TRP A 69 6.11 -11.45 10.43
N ILE A 70 6.15 -11.62 9.10
CA ILE A 70 6.47 -12.93 8.50
C ILE A 70 7.86 -13.40 8.95
N TYR A 71 8.86 -12.50 8.96
CA TYR A 71 10.22 -12.85 9.34
C TYR A 71 10.32 -13.43 10.77
N PRO A 72 9.89 -12.73 11.84
CA PRO A 72 9.94 -13.29 13.19
C PRO A 72 9.07 -14.55 13.33
N THR A 73 7.92 -14.65 12.64
CA THR A 73 7.10 -15.87 12.64
C THR A 73 7.86 -17.07 12.07
N MET A 74 8.54 -16.90 10.94
CA MET A 74 9.36 -17.95 10.34
C MET A 74 10.51 -18.38 11.27
N ARG A 75 11.18 -17.41 11.91
CA ARG A 75 12.25 -17.69 12.87
C ARG A 75 11.74 -18.48 14.08
N SER A 76 10.59 -18.11 14.63
CA SER A 76 9.95 -18.85 15.74
C SER A 76 9.51 -20.26 15.33
N GLY A 77 9.17 -20.47 14.06
CA GLY A 77 8.85 -21.78 13.50
C GLY A 77 10.07 -22.66 13.16
N GLY A 78 11.28 -22.24 13.52
CA GLY A 78 12.50 -22.99 13.24
C GLY A 78 13.01 -22.84 11.79
N VAL A 79 12.45 -21.93 11.00
CA VAL A 79 12.94 -21.67 9.64
C VAL A 79 14.25 -20.88 9.72
N GLY A 80 15.33 -21.56 9.36
CA GLY A 80 16.67 -20.99 9.20
C GLY A 80 16.77 -20.11 7.94
N PRO A 81 17.67 -19.12 7.91
CA PRO A 81 18.16 -18.65 6.62
C PRO A 81 18.74 -19.85 5.84
N ALA A 82 18.58 -19.85 4.52
CA ALA A 82 19.01 -20.95 3.66
C ALA A 82 20.55 -21.05 3.48
N VAL A 83 21.32 -20.44 4.40
CA VAL A 83 22.78 -20.39 4.39
C VAL A 83 23.35 -21.07 5.63
#